data_AF-D2EB92-F1
#
_entry.id   AF-D2EB92-F1
#
_cell.length_a   1.000
_cell.length_b   1.000
_cell.length_c   1.000
_cell.angle_alpha   90.00
_cell.angle_beta   90.00
_cell.angle_gamma   90.00
#
_symmetry.space_group_name_H-M   'P 1'
#
loop_
_entity.id
_entity.type
_entity.pdbx_description
1 polymer ?
#
loop_
_entity_poly.entity_id
_entity_poly.type
_entity_poly.pdbx_seq_one_letter_code
_entity_poly.pdbx_strand_id
1 'polypeptide(L)'
;MKKYHIYIVTFAITLLMSFGLNNAQKPRRDENYPPPDFLKSFKIIHDVCVEKTGATEEAIKEFSDGEIHEDPALKCYMNCLFHEVNVVDDAGELHFEKLVRMIPEPFLEMVKHIIDACESHIPKGETQCDRAWSWHVCFKQTDPVLYFLP
;
A
#
# COMPACT_ATOMS: atom_id res chain seq x y z
N MET A 1 6.72 -35.12 -37.52
CA MET A 1 7.41 -33.88 -37.12
C MET A 1 6.46 -32.80 -36.61
N LYS A 2 5.42 -32.39 -37.37
CA LYS A 2 4.45 -31.34 -36.93
C LYS A 2 3.73 -31.63 -35.60
N LYS A 3 3.32 -32.88 -35.34
CA LYS A 3 2.69 -33.26 -34.06
C LYS A 3 3.62 -33.07 -32.85
N TYR A 4 4.89 -33.45 -32.99
CA TYR A 4 5.91 -33.29 -31.94
C TYR A 4 6.14 -31.81 -31.60
N HIS A 5 6.16 -30.96 -32.63
CA HIS A 5 6.29 -29.51 -32.47
C HIS A 5 5.08 -28.87 -31.77
N ILE A 6 3.85 -29.37 -32.03
CA ILE A 6 2.64 -28.91 -31.35
C ILE A 6 2.67 -29.28 -29.86
N TYR A 7 3.07 -30.52 -29.52
CA TYR A 7 3.17 -30.97 -28.12
C TYR A 7 4.24 -30.21 -27.32
N ILE A 8 5.39 -29.89 -27.94
CA ILE A 8 6.44 -29.09 -27.30
C ILE A 8 5.95 -27.67 -27.01
N VAL A 9 5.24 -27.05 -27.96
CA VAL A 9 4.71 -25.69 -27.80
C VAL A 9 3.63 -25.65 -26.71
N THR A 10 2.71 -26.61 -26.67
CA THR A 10 1.67 -26.65 -25.62
C THR A 10 2.25 -26.95 -24.23
N PHE A 11 3.28 -27.80 -24.14
CA PHE A 11 3.97 -28.07 -22.87
C PHE A 11 4.75 -26.85 -22.38
N ALA A 12 5.42 -26.10 -23.25
CA ALA A 12 6.13 -24.87 -22.88
C ALA A 12 5.16 -23.76 -22.40
N ILE A 13 4.00 -23.61 -23.06
CA ILE A 13 2.98 -22.62 -22.68
C ILE A 13 2.36 -22.96 -21.32
N THR A 14 2.06 -24.24 -21.05
CA THR A 14 1.53 -24.68 -19.76
C THR A 14 2.56 -24.54 -18.64
N LEU A 15 3.84 -24.82 -18.90
CA LEU A 15 4.93 -24.59 -17.95
C LEU A 15 5.06 -23.09 -17.60
N LEU A 16 5.00 -22.20 -18.60
CA LEU A 16 5.06 -20.74 -18.40
C LEU A 16 3.85 -20.19 -17.63
N MET A 17 2.64 -20.72 -17.86
CA MET A 17 1.45 -20.37 -17.06
C MET A 17 1.54 -20.87 -15.62
N SER A 18 2.28 -21.95 -15.36
CA SER A 18 2.49 -22.50 -14.01
C SER A 18 3.44 -21.65 -13.16
N PHE A 19 4.40 -20.96 -13.78
CA PHE A 19 5.28 -20.00 -13.11
C PHE A 19 4.61 -18.63 -12.85
N GLY A 20 3.45 -18.38 -13.47
CA GLY A 20 2.72 -17.11 -13.35
C GLY A 20 1.72 -17.05 -12.19
N LEU A 21 1.65 -18.05 -11.32
CA LEU A 21 0.70 -18.09 -10.21
C LEU A 21 1.44 -18.06 -8.85
N ASN A 22 1.26 -16.94 -8.16
CA ASN A 22 1.47 -16.73 -6.72
C ASN A 22 2.92 -16.65 -6.21
N ASN A 23 3.64 -15.60 -6.58
CA ASN A 23 4.55 -14.99 -5.61
C ASN A 23 3.75 -13.94 -4.83
N ALA A 24 2.96 -14.37 -3.84
CA ALA A 24 2.54 -13.46 -2.78
C ALA A 24 3.81 -13.08 -2.03
N GLN A 25 4.43 -11.98 -2.43
CA GLN A 25 5.67 -11.51 -1.86
C GLN A 25 5.37 -11.15 -0.40
N LYS A 26 5.94 -11.89 0.55
CA LYS A 26 5.63 -11.72 1.97
C LYS A 26 6.05 -10.30 2.41
N PRO A 27 5.18 -9.55 3.10
CA PRO A 27 5.54 -8.25 3.67
C PRO A 27 6.75 -8.37 4.60
N ARG A 28 7.66 -7.42 4.51
CA ARG A 28 8.81 -7.30 5.42
C ARG A 28 8.30 -6.76 6.76
N ARG A 29 8.46 -7.55 7.83
CA ARG A 29 8.05 -7.23 9.20
C ARG A 29 9.10 -7.72 10.21
N ASP A 30 10.38 -7.47 9.92
CA ASP A 30 11.47 -7.77 10.84
C ASP A 30 11.64 -6.67 11.90
N GLU A 31 12.51 -6.89 12.89
CA GLU A 31 12.70 -5.97 14.01
C GLU A 31 13.14 -4.54 13.60
N ASN A 32 13.63 -4.37 12.37
CA ASN A 32 14.08 -3.08 11.84
C ASN A 32 13.05 -2.46 10.85
N TYR A 33 11.93 -3.13 10.58
CA TYR A 33 10.96 -2.66 9.58
C TYR A 33 9.48 -2.95 9.90
N PRO A 34 8.58 -1.94 9.81
CA PRO A 34 8.89 -0.53 9.60
C PRO A 34 9.78 0.03 10.73
N PRO A 35 10.48 1.16 10.51
CA PRO A 35 11.39 1.69 11.52
C PRO A 35 10.70 1.83 12.90
N PRO A 36 11.28 1.29 13.99
CA PRO A 36 10.60 1.23 15.29
C PRO A 36 10.12 2.59 15.83
N ASP A 37 10.89 3.65 15.61
CA ASP A 37 10.52 5.02 16.02
C ASP A 37 9.34 5.57 15.20
N PHE A 38 9.27 5.21 13.92
CA PHE A 38 8.12 5.52 13.07
C PHE A 38 6.87 4.81 13.58
N LEU A 39 6.94 3.50 13.83
CA LEU A 39 5.83 2.71 14.38
C LEU A 39 5.31 3.28 15.71
N LYS A 40 6.23 3.61 16.62
CA LYS A 40 5.89 4.17 17.92
C LYS A 40 5.15 5.51 17.80
N SER A 41 5.57 6.34 16.85
CA SER A 41 4.95 7.66 16.61
C SER A 41 3.55 7.54 16.02
N PHE A 42 3.33 6.53 15.17
CA PHE A 42 2.04 6.30 14.51
C PHE A 42 1.00 5.60 15.39
N LYS A 43 1.38 4.95 16.49
CA LYS A 43 0.42 4.27 17.37
C LYS A 43 -0.74 5.17 17.82
N ILE A 44 -0.43 6.40 18.27
CA ILE A 44 -1.47 7.33 18.76
C ILE A 44 -2.40 7.73 17.60
N ILE A 45 -1.83 7.95 16.42
CA ILE A 45 -2.58 8.33 15.23
C ILE A 45 -3.50 7.19 14.78
N HIS A 46 -2.99 5.96 14.78
CA HIS A 46 -3.77 4.74 14.52
C HIS A 46 -4.97 4.66 15.48
N ASP A 47 -4.73 4.73 16.80
CA ASP A 47 -5.78 4.60 17.81
C ASP A 47 -6.90 5.64 17.57
N VAL A 48 -6.53 6.90 17.27
CA VAL A 48 -7.47 7.99 16.95
C VAL A 48 -8.27 7.70 15.68
N CYS A 49 -7.61 7.22 14.62
CA CYS A 49 -8.27 6.98 13.35
C CYS A 49 -9.17 5.74 13.37
N VAL A 50 -8.81 4.69 14.12
CA VAL A 50 -9.71 3.55 14.39
C VAL A 50 -10.97 4.03 15.11
N GLU A 51 -10.83 4.83 16.18
CA GLU A 51 -11.98 5.37 16.92
C GLU A 51 -12.89 6.24 16.04
N LYS A 52 -12.31 7.12 15.23
CA LYS A 52 -13.08 8.05 14.38
C LYS A 52 -13.82 7.36 13.24
N THR A 53 -13.27 6.27 12.70
CA THR A 53 -13.75 5.69 11.44
C THR A 53 -14.47 4.36 11.63
N GLY A 54 -14.19 3.66 12.72
CA GLY A 54 -14.69 2.31 12.96
C GLY A 54 -14.02 1.24 12.09
N ALA A 55 -12.87 1.54 11.48
CA ALA A 55 -12.10 0.55 10.74
C ALA A 55 -11.66 -0.57 11.71
N THR A 56 -11.79 -1.83 11.27
CA THR A 56 -11.39 -2.95 12.11
C THR A 56 -9.91 -3.24 11.96
N GLU A 57 -9.30 -3.74 13.03
CA GLU A 57 -7.90 -4.21 13.01
C GLU A 57 -7.69 -5.26 11.93
N GLU A 58 -8.68 -6.13 11.70
CA GLU A 58 -8.62 -7.15 10.66
C GLU A 58 -8.57 -6.53 9.26
N ALA A 59 -9.36 -5.49 8.98
CA ALA A 59 -9.35 -4.80 7.69
C ALA A 59 -8.03 -4.05 7.48
N ILE A 60 -7.54 -3.34 8.50
CA ILE A 60 -6.25 -2.63 8.43
C ILE A 60 -5.12 -3.64 8.18
N LYS A 61 -5.08 -4.74 8.94
CA LYS A 61 -4.05 -5.76 8.83
C LYS A 61 -4.11 -6.49 7.49
N GLU A 62 -5.28 -6.83 6.98
CA GLU A 62 -5.42 -7.48 5.68
C GLU A 62 -4.95 -6.55 4.56
N PHE A 63 -5.24 -5.24 4.65
CA PHE A 63 -4.71 -4.29 3.69
C PHE A 63 -3.20 -4.06 3.84
N SER A 64 -2.65 -4.09 5.06
CA SER A 64 -1.21 -3.96 5.28
C SER A 64 -0.44 -5.18 4.78
N ASP A 65 -0.90 -6.38 5.13
CA ASP A 65 -0.08 -7.60 5.05
C ASP A 65 -0.62 -8.66 4.07
N GLY A 66 -1.89 -8.57 3.69
CA GLY A 66 -2.59 -9.50 2.81
C GLY A 66 -2.90 -8.87 1.46
N GLU A 67 -4.15 -8.98 1.01
CA GLU A 67 -4.58 -8.50 -0.31
C GLU A 67 -5.20 -7.10 -0.26
N ILE A 68 -5.16 -6.40 -1.40
CA ILE A 68 -5.92 -5.16 -1.57
C ILE A 68 -7.41 -5.49 -1.56
N HIS A 69 -8.16 -4.82 -0.69
CA HIS A 69 -9.61 -4.93 -0.62
C HIS A 69 -10.23 -3.55 -0.38
N GLU A 70 -11.54 -3.49 -0.53
CA GLU A 70 -12.32 -2.28 -0.31
C GLU A 70 -13.20 -2.45 0.93
N ASP A 71 -13.04 -1.52 1.87
CA ASP A 71 -13.90 -1.38 3.04
C ASP A 71 -14.11 0.14 3.29
N PRO A 72 -15.37 0.64 3.39
CA PRO A 72 -15.62 2.07 3.54
C PRO A 72 -14.95 2.71 4.77
N ALA A 73 -14.90 2.00 5.90
CA ALA A 73 -14.28 2.51 7.12
C ALA A 73 -12.75 2.54 6.96
N LEU A 74 -12.15 1.51 6.37
CA LEU A 74 -10.72 1.45 6.05
C LEU A 74 -10.28 2.59 5.10
N LYS A 75 -11.08 2.88 4.06
CA LYS A 75 -10.80 4.01 3.16
C LYS A 75 -10.74 5.33 3.92
N CYS A 76 -11.68 5.54 4.84
CA CYS A 76 -11.69 6.74 5.67
C CYS A 76 -10.61 6.72 6.76
N TYR A 77 -10.18 5.54 7.24
CA TYR A 77 -9.02 5.39 8.10
C TYR A 77 -7.76 5.91 7.41
N MET A 78 -7.51 5.50 6.17
CA MET A 78 -6.39 6.02 5.35
C MET A 78 -6.45 7.54 5.17
N ASN A 79 -7.64 8.09 4.92
CA ASN A 79 -7.82 9.54 4.86
C ASN A 79 -7.52 10.22 6.21
N CYS A 80 -8.01 9.65 7.31
CA CYS A 80 -7.74 10.15 8.65
C CYS A 80 -6.24 10.21 8.95
N LEU A 81 -5.48 9.17 8.60
CA LEU A 81 -4.02 9.17 8.76
C LEU A 81 -3.38 10.39 8.10
N PHE A 82 -3.76 10.70 6.85
CA PHE A 82 -3.24 11.87 6.14
C PHE A 82 -3.62 13.20 6.81
N HIS A 83 -4.81 13.31 7.39
CA HIS A 83 -5.19 14.51 8.15
C HIS A 83 -4.39 14.66 9.45
N GLU A 84 -4.22 13.58 10.22
CA GLU A 84 -3.50 13.62 11.50
C GLU A 84 -2.02 14.00 11.34
N VAL A 85 -1.40 13.68 10.19
CA VAL A 85 -0.04 14.14 9.86
C VAL A 85 0.01 15.43 9.04
N ASN A 86 -1.14 16.08 8.81
CA ASN A 86 -1.27 17.38 8.13
C ASN A 86 -0.68 17.42 6.71
N VAL A 87 -0.90 16.35 5.92
CA VAL A 87 -0.40 16.24 4.54
C VAL A 87 -1.48 16.42 3.47
N VAL A 88 -2.74 16.64 3.86
CA VAL A 88 -3.87 16.93 2.96
C VAL A 88 -4.35 18.38 3.13
N ASP A 89 -5.07 18.90 2.14
CA ASP A 89 -5.80 20.17 2.24
C ASP A 89 -7.22 20.00 2.80
N ASP A 90 -7.98 21.12 2.87
CA ASP A 90 -9.37 21.15 3.34
C ASP A 90 -10.34 20.33 2.47
N ALA A 91 -9.96 20.03 1.23
CA ALA A 91 -10.73 19.17 0.32
C ALA A 91 -10.32 17.68 0.43
N GLY A 92 -9.35 17.36 1.28
CA GLY A 92 -8.80 16.01 1.46
C GLY A 92 -7.81 15.62 0.37
N GLU A 93 -7.30 16.56 -0.44
CA GLU A 93 -6.31 16.27 -1.46
C GLU A 93 -4.91 16.15 -0.85
N LEU A 94 -4.23 15.05 -1.15
CA LEU A 94 -2.89 14.79 -0.66
C LEU A 94 -1.88 15.75 -1.32
N HIS A 95 -1.18 16.52 -0.50
CA HIS A 95 0.03 17.22 -0.92
C HIS A 95 1.21 16.26 -0.87
N PHE A 96 1.51 15.63 -2.00
CA PHE A 96 2.56 14.61 -2.09
C PHE A 96 3.92 15.07 -1.53
N GLU A 97 4.34 16.31 -1.80
CA GLU A 97 5.56 16.87 -1.22
C GLU A 97 5.54 16.95 0.31
N LYS A 98 4.40 17.26 0.93
CA LYS A 98 4.28 17.28 2.40
C LYS A 98 4.39 15.87 2.95
N LEU A 99 3.77 14.88 2.29
CA LEU A 99 3.90 13.48 2.67
C LEU A 99 5.37 13.03 2.65
N VAL A 100 6.10 13.32 1.58
CA VAL A 100 7.52 12.97 1.48
C VAL A 100 8.35 13.60 2.60
N ARG A 101 8.11 14.88 2.92
CA ARG A 101 8.83 15.58 4.02
C ARG A 101 8.52 15.03 5.42
N MET A 102 7.40 14.33 5.61
CA MET A 102 7.06 13.70 6.89
C MET A 102 7.81 12.39 7.13
N ILE A 103 8.38 11.79 6.09
CA ILE A 103 9.10 10.50 6.19
C ILE A 103 10.55 10.78 6.63
N PRO A 104 11.04 10.18 7.74
CA PRO A 104 12.44 10.34 8.15
C PRO A 104 13.42 9.83 7.09
N GLU A 105 14.54 10.53 6.87
CA GLU A 105 15.53 10.25 5.81
C GLU A 105 15.91 8.76 5.65
N PRO A 106 16.31 8.00 6.70
CA PRO A 106 16.64 6.59 6.51
C PRO A 106 15.46 5.75 6.01
N PHE A 107 14.24 6.13 6.38
CA PHE A 107 13.03 5.48 5.89
C PHE A 107 12.73 5.89 4.46
N LEU A 108 12.84 7.18 4.16
CA LEU A 108 12.62 7.72 2.82
C LEU A 108 13.50 7.04 1.79
N GLU A 109 14.79 6.87 2.08
CA GLU A 109 15.72 6.16 1.20
C GLU A 109 15.31 4.71 0.93
N MET A 110 14.75 4.01 1.94
CA MET A 110 14.24 2.64 1.75
C MET A 110 13.02 2.58 0.83
N VAL A 111 12.11 3.55 0.93
CA VAL A 111 10.85 3.58 0.17
C VAL A 111 10.88 4.51 -1.04
N LYS A 112 12.06 5.07 -1.38
CA LYS A 112 12.20 6.08 -2.43
C LYS A 112 11.63 5.63 -3.77
N HIS A 113 11.80 4.35 -4.13
CA HIS A 113 11.25 3.81 -5.37
C HIS A 113 9.70 3.80 -5.39
N ILE A 114 9.05 3.65 -4.22
CA ILE A 114 7.59 3.78 -4.08
C ILE A 114 7.18 5.24 -4.30
N ILE A 115 7.91 6.16 -3.67
CA ILE A 115 7.68 7.61 -3.81
C ILE A 115 7.81 8.03 -5.29
N ASP A 116 8.91 7.66 -5.94
CA ASP A 116 9.17 8.01 -7.34
C ASP A 116 8.12 7.41 -8.29
N ALA A 117 7.66 6.18 -8.04
CA ALA A 117 6.64 5.53 -8.86
C ALA A 117 5.25 6.17 -8.71
N CYS A 118 4.91 6.63 -7.51
CA CYS A 118 3.60 7.18 -7.21
C CYS A 118 3.52 8.71 -7.30
N GLU A 119 4.62 9.44 -7.48
CA GLU A 119 4.62 10.91 -7.56
C GLU A 119 3.63 11.46 -8.62
N SER A 120 3.51 10.77 -9.76
CA SER A 120 2.60 11.14 -10.86
C SER A 120 1.22 10.47 -10.78
N HIS A 121 0.93 9.74 -9.69
CA HIS A 121 -0.35 9.07 -9.50
C HIS A 121 -1.48 10.09 -9.38
N ILE A 122 -2.56 9.85 -10.12
CA ILE A 122 -3.78 10.65 -10.04
C ILE A 122 -4.81 9.82 -9.25
N PRO A 123 -5.10 10.18 -8.00
CA PRO A 123 -6.00 9.40 -7.16
C PRO A 123 -7.40 9.35 -7.76
N LYS A 124 -8.00 8.17 -7.76
CA LYS A 124 -9.35 7.93 -8.27
C LYS A 124 -10.34 7.87 -7.11
N GLY A 125 -11.57 8.33 -7.35
CA GLY A 125 -12.66 8.21 -6.39
C GLY A 125 -13.44 9.51 -6.19
N GLU A 126 -14.70 9.37 -5.79
CA GLU A 126 -15.61 10.50 -5.61
C GLU A 126 -15.39 11.20 -4.27
N THR A 127 -15.06 10.44 -3.22
CA THR A 127 -14.85 10.96 -1.87
C THR A 127 -13.36 11.10 -1.53
N GLN A 128 -13.04 11.92 -0.52
CA GLN A 128 -11.68 12.01 0.03
C GLN A 128 -11.17 10.65 0.53
N CYS A 129 -12.06 9.81 1.08
CA CYS A 129 -11.72 8.46 1.53
C CYS A 129 -11.31 7.56 0.35
N ASP A 130 -12.04 7.61 -0.77
CA ASP A 130 -11.70 6.84 -1.96
C ASP A 130 -10.35 7.28 -2.56
N ARG A 131 -10.09 8.60 -2.59
CA ARG A 131 -8.84 9.15 -3.10
C ARG A 131 -7.65 8.80 -2.19
N ALA A 132 -7.82 8.84 -0.87
CA ALA A 132 -6.80 8.37 0.07
C ALA A 132 -6.50 6.89 -0.14
N TRP A 133 -7.52 6.04 -0.26
CA TRP A 133 -7.33 4.63 -0.58
C TRP A 133 -6.63 4.42 -1.92
N SER A 134 -6.95 5.22 -2.94
CA SER A 134 -6.27 5.15 -4.23
C SER A 134 -4.77 5.41 -4.14
N TRP A 135 -4.32 6.31 -3.26
CA TRP A 135 -2.90 6.51 -2.97
C TRP A 135 -2.26 5.28 -2.33
N HIS A 136 -2.89 4.71 -1.30
CA HIS A 136 -2.38 3.50 -0.64
C HIS A 136 -2.35 2.29 -1.59
N VAL A 137 -3.29 2.18 -2.53
CA VAL A 137 -3.23 1.19 -3.60
C VAL A 137 -2.00 1.40 -4.47
N CYS A 138 -1.67 2.63 -4.88
CA CYS A 138 -0.45 2.90 -5.62
C CYS A 138 0.78 2.42 -4.82
N PHE A 139 0.89 2.84 -3.55
CA PHE A 139 2.02 2.48 -2.70
C PHE A 139 2.18 0.96 -2.56
N LYS A 140 1.07 0.25 -2.29
CA LYS A 140 1.07 -1.20 -2.11
C LYS A 140 1.35 -1.97 -3.40
N GLN A 141 0.83 -1.52 -4.54
CA GLN A 141 1.07 -2.17 -5.82
C GLN A 141 2.51 -1.97 -6.31
N THR A 142 3.15 -0.85 -5.96
CA THR A 142 4.55 -0.62 -6.31
C THR A 142 5.48 -1.57 -5.55
N ASP A 143 5.31 -1.69 -4.23
CA ASP A 143 6.09 -2.64 -3.43
C ASP A 143 5.28 -3.15 -2.23
N PRO A 144 4.64 -4.33 -2.35
CA PRO A 144 3.89 -4.94 -1.25
C PRO A 144 4.79 -5.47 -0.13
N VAL A 145 6.10 -5.62 -0.37
CA VAL A 145 7.06 -6.06 0.65
C VAL A 145 7.33 -4.92 1.64
N LEU A 146 7.54 -3.71 1.13
CA LEU A 146 7.80 -2.53 1.95
C LEU A 146 6.53 -1.76 2.31
N TYR A 147 5.42 -1.91 1.61
CA TYR A 147 4.18 -1.27 2.03
C TYR A 147 3.78 -1.68 3.45
N PHE A 148 3.33 -0.69 4.22
CA PHE A 148 2.80 -0.86 5.56
C PHE A 148 1.69 0.16 5.79
N LEU A 149 0.60 -0.31 6.39
CA LEU A 149 -0.47 0.54 6.91
C LEU A 149 -0.45 0.39 8.44
N PRO A 150 -0.26 1.49 9.20
CA PRO A 150 -0.13 1.46 10.65
C PRO A 150 -1.40 1.02 11.36
#